data_AF-A0A7X9L9A1-F1
#
_entry.id   AF-A0A7X9L9A1-F1
#
_cell.length_a   1.000
_cell.length_b   1.000
_cell.length_c   1.000
_cell.angle_alpha   90.00
_cell.angle_beta   90.00
_cell.angle_gamma   90.00
#
_symmetry.space_group_name_H-M   'P 1'
#
loop_
_entity.id
_entity.type
_entity.pdbx_description
1 polymer ?
#
loop_
_entity_poly.entity_id
_entity_poly.type
_entity_poly.pdbx_seq_one_letter_code
_entity_poly.pdbx_strand_id
1 'polypeptide(L)'
;MTGPYDPVVPPPVATAPVARGEDERSLGELLGEVTSDLSTLLRQEVELAKAEVRESGTRAGKGIGLLAGAGIGGFLAVLFVSIALWWGLGYLVGNAWSGLIVAALWGVVAAVLVATGRKELARIKGLPRTADTVGKIPNALKGNEEDNR
;
A
#
# COMPACT_ATOMS: atom_id res chain seq x y z
N MET A 1 70.73 37.79 -50.34
CA MET A 1 69.42 37.82 -51.01
C MET A 1 68.37 38.08 -49.94
N THR A 2 68.00 39.34 -49.77
CA THR A 2 67.01 39.83 -48.80
C THR A 2 65.71 40.08 -49.56
N GLY A 3 64.73 39.19 -49.40
CA GLY A 3 63.38 39.42 -49.91
C GLY A 3 62.66 40.47 -49.05
N PRO A 4 61.74 41.29 -49.60
CA PRO A 4 60.95 42.24 -48.84
C PRO A 4 59.99 41.50 -47.89
N TYR A 5 59.93 41.95 -46.64
CA TYR A 5 58.94 41.52 -45.67
C TYR A 5 57.59 42.12 -46.11
N ASP A 6 56.72 41.30 -46.68
CA ASP A 6 55.34 41.70 -46.99
C ASP A 6 54.55 41.72 -45.67
N PRO A 7 54.03 42.87 -45.23
CA PRO A 7 53.18 42.89 -44.04
C PRO A 7 51.88 42.17 -44.38
N VAL A 8 51.63 41.03 -43.74
CA VAL A 8 50.32 40.38 -43.76
C VAL A 8 49.35 41.34 -43.07
N VAL A 9 48.65 42.14 -43.87
CA VAL A 9 47.51 42.95 -43.42
C VAL A 9 46.40 41.95 -43.08
N PRO A 10 45.99 41.80 -41.82
CA PRO A 10 44.84 40.97 -41.52
C PRO A 10 43.63 41.55 -42.27
N PRO A 11 42.74 40.71 -42.83
CA PRO A 11 41.52 41.21 -43.46
C PRO A 11 40.78 42.09 -42.46
N PRO A 12 40.10 43.17 -42.90
CA PRO A 12 39.25 43.94 -42.00
C PRO A 12 38.29 42.95 -41.35
N VAL A 13 38.41 42.80 -40.02
CA VAL A 13 37.46 42.05 -39.24
C VAL A 13 36.15 42.78 -39.45
N ALA A 14 35.35 42.28 -40.39
CA ALA A 14 33.95 42.63 -40.46
C ALA A 14 33.44 42.26 -39.08
N THR A 15 33.22 43.26 -38.24
CA THR A 15 32.41 43.15 -37.04
C THR A 15 31.04 42.76 -37.55
N ALA A 16 30.84 41.45 -37.77
CA ALA A 16 29.53 40.85 -37.77
C ALA A 16 28.85 41.45 -36.53
N PRO A 17 27.63 41.99 -36.65
CA PRO A 17 26.92 42.46 -35.49
C PRO A 17 26.89 41.25 -34.56
N VAL A 18 27.63 41.32 -33.46
CA VAL A 18 27.42 40.46 -32.32
C VAL A 18 25.94 40.63 -32.09
N ALA A 19 25.16 39.59 -32.35
CA ALA A 19 23.77 39.54 -31.97
C ALA A 19 23.81 39.65 -30.45
N ARG A 20 23.82 40.88 -29.97
CA ARG A 20 23.82 41.27 -28.57
C ARG A 20 22.39 40.97 -28.11
N GLY A 21 22.16 39.70 -27.84
CA GLY A 21 20.92 39.17 -27.28
C GLY A 21 21.18 38.33 -26.04
N GLU A 22 22.38 38.38 -25.47
CA GLU A 22 22.78 37.52 -24.34
C GLU A 22 22.77 38.21 -22.97
N ASP A 23 22.48 39.51 -22.85
CA ASP A 23 22.67 40.25 -21.58
C ASP A 23 21.42 40.72 -20.83
N GLU A 24 20.19 40.47 -21.31
CA GLU A 24 18.99 40.88 -20.56
C GLU A 24 17.92 39.78 -20.58
N ARG A 25 18.24 38.61 -20.03
CA ARG A 25 17.16 37.73 -19.54
C ARG A 25 16.42 38.51 -18.47
N SER A 26 15.17 38.82 -18.76
CA SER A 26 14.30 39.54 -17.84
C SER A 26 14.15 38.76 -16.54
N LEU A 27 14.11 39.44 -15.40
CA LEU A 27 13.79 38.82 -14.10
C LEU A 27 12.48 38.02 -14.15
N GLY A 28 11.53 38.43 -15.00
CA GLY A 28 10.29 37.70 -15.24
C GLY A 28 10.48 36.37 -15.97
N GLU A 29 11.49 36.27 -16.83
CA GLU A 29 11.83 35.04 -17.57
C GLU A 29 12.50 34.02 -16.64
N LEU A 30 13.41 34.48 -15.77
CA LEU A 30 14.05 33.64 -14.74
C LEU A 30 13.05 33.15 -13.68
N LEU A 31 12.13 34.01 -13.23
CA LEU A 31 11.05 33.61 -12.32
C LEU A 31 10.08 32.61 -12.97
N GLY A 32 9.82 32.76 -14.28
CA GLY A 32 9.03 31.82 -15.07
C GLY A 32 9.69 30.44 -15.15
N GLU A 33 11.00 30.39 -15.39
CA GLU A 33 11.79 29.15 -15.45
C GLU A 33 11.80 28.43 -14.10
N VAL A 34 12.11 29.13 -13.00
CA VAL A 34 12.09 28.56 -11.64
C VAL A 34 10.70 28.04 -11.26
N THR A 35 9.63 28.77 -11.61
CA THR A 35 8.25 28.34 -11.34
C THR A 35 7.88 27.10 -12.15
N SER A 36 8.35 27.03 -13.40
CA SER A 36 8.17 25.87 -14.28
C SER A 36 8.91 24.64 -13.75
N ASP A 37 10.13 24.82 -13.27
CA ASP A 37 10.94 23.75 -12.67
C ASP A 37 10.30 23.23 -11.38
N LEU A 38 9.81 24.13 -10.53
CA LEU A 38 9.13 23.76 -9.30
C LEU A 38 7.81 23.02 -9.58
N SER A 39 7.06 23.46 -10.58
CA SER A 39 5.86 22.75 -11.07
C SER A 39 6.21 21.35 -11.59
N THR A 40 7.36 21.21 -12.24
CA THR A 40 7.86 19.92 -12.74
C THR A 40 8.24 18.99 -11.58
N LEU A 41 8.95 19.48 -10.57
CA LEU A 41 9.30 18.70 -9.38
C LEU A 41 8.05 18.24 -8.61
N LEU A 42 7.08 19.13 -8.39
CA LEU A 42 5.83 18.78 -7.72
C LEU A 42 5.07 17.70 -8.49
N ARG A 43 5.01 17.79 -9.82
CA ARG A 43 4.42 16.73 -10.66
C ARG A 43 5.17 15.42 -10.49
N GLN A 44 6.50 15.45 -10.47
CA GLN A 44 7.33 14.25 -10.28
C GLN A 44 7.14 13.62 -8.89
N GLU A 45 7.07 14.39 -7.81
CA GLU A 45 6.77 13.85 -6.48
C GLU A 45 5.39 13.20 -6.44
N VAL A 46 4.39 13.81 -7.09
CA VAL A 46 3.05 13.23 -7.20
C VAL A 46 3.07 11.94 -8.03
N GLU A 47 3.82 11.90 -9.14
CA GLU A 47 3.97 10.68 -9.94
C GLU A 47 4.70 9.58 -9.18
N LEU A 48 5.75 9.92 -8.44
CA LEU A 48 6.51 9.00 -7.60
C LEU A 48 5.64 8.45 -6.47
N ALA A 49 4.91 9.31 -5.76
CA ALA A 49 3.98 8.89 -4.72
C ALA A 49 2.87 7.99 -5.28
N LYS A 50 2.34 8.31 -6.47
CA LYS A 50 1.38 7.43 -7.17
C LYS A 50 2.01 6.08 -7.51
N ALA A 51 3.25 6.05 -7.98
CA ALA A 51 3.97 4.83 -8.29
C ALA A 51 4.20 3.96 -7.04
N GLU A 52 4.63 4.57 -5.93
CA GLU A 52 4.86 3.88 -4.65
C GLU A 52 3.56 3.34 -4.04
N VAL A 53 2.47 4.11 -4.09
CA VAL A 53 1.14 3.64 -3.67
C VAL A 53 0.66 2.48 -4.54
N ARG A 54 0.85 2.55 -5.86
CA ARG A 54 0.47 1.47 -6.78
C ARG A 54 1.30 0.21 -6.54
N GLU A 55 2.60 0.35 -6.34
CA GLU A 55 3.49 -0.77 -6.05
C GLU A 55 3.14 -1.41 -4.70
N SER A 56 2.96 -0.58 -3.67
CA SER A 56 2.54 -1.02 -2.33
C SER A 56 1.20 -1.74 -2.37
N GLY A 57 0.20 -1.17 -3.08
CA GLY A 57 -1.11 -1.78 -3.27
C GLY A 57 -1.03 -3.11 -4.03
N THR A 58 -0.17 -3.21 -5.04
CA THR A 58 0.04 -4.46 -5.78
C THR A 58 0.69 -5.53 -4.90
N ARG A 59 1.71 -5.16 -4.13
CA ARG A 59 2.40 -6.09 -3.21
C ARG A 59 1.45 -6.56 -2.09
N ALA A 60 0.69 -5.64 -1.49
CA ALA A 60 -0.33 -5.97 -0.50
C ALA A 60 -1.43 -6.87 -1.10
N GLY A 61 -1.91 -6.55 -2.30
CA GLY A 61 -2.90 -7.36 -3.02
C GLY A 61 -2.42 -8.77 -3.32
N LYS A 62 -1.17 -8.93 -3.77
CA LYS A 62 -0.53 -10.25 -3.93
C LYS A 62 -0.44 -11.00 -2.60
N GLY A 63 -0.02 -10.33 -1.53
CA GLY A 63 0.06 -10.93 -0.19
C GLY A 63 -1.30 -11.45 0.30
N ILE A 64 -2.34 -10.61 0.20
CA ILE A 64 -3.71 -10.99 0.55
C ILE A 64 -4.20 -12.15 -0.33
N GLY A 65 -3.94 -12.09 -1.63
CA GLY A 65 -4.32 -13.16 -2.58
C GLY A 65 -3.64 -14.50 -2.26
N LEU A 66 -2.34 -14.48 -1.94
CA LEU A 66 -1.60 -15.67 -1.53
C LEU A 66 -2.11 -16.23 -0.20
N LEU A 67 -2.40 -15.37 0.79
CA LEU A 67 -2.96 -15.82 2.07
C LEU A 67 -4.36 -16.40 1.92
N ALA A 68 -5.22 -15.78 1.09
CA ALA A 68 -6.54 -16.32 0.79
C ALA A 68 -6.43 -17.68 0.08
N GLY A 69 -5.55 -17.78 -0.92
CA GLY A 69 -5.26 -19.05 -1.62
C GLY A 69 -4.72 -20.12 -0.68
N ALA A 70 -3.81 -19.77 0.23
CA ALA A 70 -3.30 -20.68 1.25
C ALA A 70 -4.38 -21.14 2.23
N GLY A 71 -5.32 -20.25 2.60
CA GLY A 71 -6.48 -20.60 3.43
C GLY A 71 -7.37 -21.65 2.74
N ILE A 72 -7.72 -21.43 1.47
CA ILE A 72 -8.52 -22.38 0.68
C ILE A 72 -7.75 -23.69 0.47
N GLY A 73 -6.50 -23.61 0.07
CA GLY A 73 -5.64 -24.77 -0.16
C GLY A 73 -5.43 -25.59 1.11
N GLY A 74 -5.19 -24.94 2.24
CA GLY A 74 -5.08 -25.58 3.55
C GLY A 74 -6.38 -26.27 3.96
N PHE A 75 -7.53 -25.61 3.76
CA PHE A 75 -8.84 -26.23 4.02
C PHE A 75 -9.05 -27.49 3.18
N LEU A 76 -8.76 -27.44 1.87
CA LEU A 76 -8.88 -28.59 0.99
C LEU A 76 -7.92 -29.72 1.38
N ALA A 77 -6.67 -29.40 1.71
CA ALA A 77 -5.70 -30.39 2.16
C ALA A 77 -6.19 -31.12 3.43
N VAL A 78 -6.68 -30.35 4.41
CA VAL A 78 -7.25 -30.89 5.64
C VAL A 78 -8.48 -31.77 5.38
N LEU A 79 -9.36 -31.37 4.45
CA LEU A 79 -10.52 -32.15 4.04
C LEU A 79 -10.10 -33.50 3.43
N PHE A 80 -9.19 -33.49 2.45
CA PHE A 80 -8.74 -34.72 1.80
C PHE A 80 -7.97 -35.64 2.74
N VAL A 81 -7.14 -35.10 3.64
CA VAL A 81 -6.50 -35.89 4.69
C VAL A 81 -7.54 -36.54 5.61
N SER A 82 -8.61 -35.82 5.96
CA SER A 82 -9.69 -36.37 6.78
C SER A 82 -10.43 -37.52 6.08
N ILE A 83 -10.71 -37.38 4.78
CA ILE A 83 -11.33 -38.44 3.97
C ILE A 83 -10.39 -39.65 3.87
N ALA A 84 -9.11 -39.42 3.58
CA ALA A 84 -8.11 -40.48 3.50
C ALA A 84 -7.96 -41.21 4.84
N LEU A 85 -7.95 -40.49 5.96
CA LEU A 85 -7.90 -41.06 7.30
C LEU A 85 -9.15 -41.89 7.59
N TRP A 86 -10.34 -41.40 7.23
CA TRP A 86 -11.60 -42.13 7.39
C TRP A 86 -11.54 -43.47 6.64
N TRP A 87 -11.22 -43.45 5.35
CA TRP A 87 -11.12 -44.64 4.52
C TRP A 87 -10.01 -45.58 5.01
N GLY A 88 -8.85 -45.04 5.37
CA GLY A 88 -7.71 -45.80 5.89
C GLY A 88 -8.07 -46.55 7.18
N LEU A 89 -8.69 -45.87 8.14
CA LEU A 89 -9.22 -46.51 9.35
C LEU A 89 -10.35 -47.48 9.03
N GLY A 90 -11.10 -47.23 7.95
CA GLY A 90 -12.20 -48.09 7.47
C GLY A 90 -11.76 -49.53 7.26
N TYR A 91 -10.53 -49.75 6.79
CA TYR A 91 -9.96 -51.09 6.62
C TYR A 91 -9.60 -51.80 7.94
N LEU A 92 -9.46 -51.06 9.04
CA LEU A 92 -9.07 -51.61 10.35
C LEU A 92 -10.27 -51.80 11.27
N VAL A 93 -11.19 -50.83 11.31
CA VAL A 93 -12.29 -50.77 12.30
C VAL A 93 -13.68 -50.63 11.67
N GLY A 94 -13.76 -50.51 10.34
CA GLY A 94 -15.01 -50.30 9.61
C GLY A 94 -15.41 -48.83 9.50
N ASN A 95 -16.01 -48.46 8.37
CA ASN A 95 -16.29 -47.06 8.01
C ASN A 95 -17.17 -46.30 9.03
N ALA A 96 -18.09 -46.98 9.71
CA ALA A 96 -18.94 -46.34 10.72
C ALA A 96 -18.11 -45.85 11.93
N TRP A 97 -17.23 -46.70 12.45
CA TRP A 97 -16.38 -46.37 13.59
C TRP A 97 -15.25 -45.40 13.22
N SER A 98 -14.70 -45.51 12.02
CA SER A 98 -13.75 -44.52 11.48
C SER A 98 -14.33 -43.11 11.48
N GLY A 99 -15.60 -42.97 11.10
CA GLY A 99 -16.30 -41.69 11.13
C GLY A 99 -16.36 -41.08 12.53
N LEU A 100 -16.69 -41.89 13.53
CA LEU A 100 -16.72 -41.44 14.93
C LEU A 100 -15.33 -41.02 15.43
N ILE A 101 -14.28 -41.75 15.06
CA ILE A 101 -12.90 -41.42 15.43
C ILE A 101 -12.46 -40.09 14.80
N VAL A 102 -12.69 -39.91 13.49
CA VAL A 102 -12.36 -38.66 12.79
C VAL A 102 -13.18 -37.49 13.32
N ALA A 103 -14.46 -37.70 13.63
CA ALA A 103 -15.31 -36.69 14.26
C ALA A 103 -14.82 -36.30 15.66
N ALA A 104 -14.43 -37.28 16.48
CA ALA A 104 -13.86 -37.02 17.81
C ALA A 104 -12.55 -36.23 17.71
N LEU A 105 -11.68 -36.58 16.75
CA LEU A 105 -10.44 -35.85 16.48
C LEU A 105 -10.71 -34.37 16.14
N TRP A 106 -11.65 -34.10 15.23
CA TRP A 106 -12.04 -32.72 14.90
C TRP A 106 -12.73 -32.00 16.06
N GLY A 107 -13.50 -32.72 16.88
CA GLY A 107 -14.09 -32.19 18.10
C GLY A 107 -13.04 -31.69 19.09
N VAL A 108 -11.95 -32.45 19.28
CA VAL A 108 -10.82 -32.04 20.13
C VAL A 108 -10.13 -30.81 19.54
N VAL A 109 -9.83 -30.81 18.23
CA VAL A 109 -9.23 -29.65 17.55
C VAL A 109 -10.11 -28.40 17.74
N ALA A 110 -11.41 -28.51 17.50
CA ALA A 110 -12.36 -27.41 17.67
C ALA A 110 -12.40 -26.90 19.12
N ALA A 111 -12.41 -27.79 20.11
CA ALA A 111 -12.39 -27.42 21.52
C ALA A 111 -11.11 -26.63 21.88
N VAL A 112 -9.95 -27.07 21.39
CA VAL A 112 -8.67 -26.35 21.57
C VAL A 112 -8.69 -24.99 20.89
N LEU A 113 -9.18 -24.90 19.66
CA LEU A 113 -9.28 -23.63 18.92
C LEU A 113 -10.21 -22.64 19.62
N VAL A 114 -11.38 -23.09 20.08
CA VAL A 114 -12.31 -22.24 20.85
C VAL A 114 -11.67 -21.78 22.16
N ALA A 115 -11.03 -22.68 22.90
CA ALA A 115 -10.37 -22.34 24.16
C ALA A 115 -9.24 -21.32 23.94
N THR A 116 -8.44 -21.48 22.88
CA THR A 116 -7.33 -20.59 22.55
C THR A 116 -7.85 -19.25 22.03
N GLY A 117 -8.82 -19.25 21.11
CA GLY A 117 -9.45 -18.03 20.62
C GLY A 117 -10.09 -17.20 21.74
N ARG A 118 -10.77 -17.85 22.69
CA ARG A 118 -11.30 -17.17 23.88
C ARG A 118 -10.19 -16.55 24.75
N LYS A 119 -9.06 -17.25 24.92
CA LYS A 119 -7.90 -16.71 25.67
C LYS A 119 -7.28 -15.51 24.96
N GLU A 120 -7.09 -15.58 23.65
CA GLU A 120 -6.54 -14.47 22.87
C GLU A 120 -7.48 -13.27 22.86
N LEU A 121 -8.79 -13.48 22.67
CA LEU A 121 -9.80 -12.41 22.80
C LEU A 121 -9.80 -11.78 24.20
N ALA A 122 -9.66 -12.57 25.26
CA ALA A 122 -9.57 -12.06 26.63
C ALA A 122 -8.27 -11.30 26.91
N ARG A 123 -7.19 -11.58 26.16
CA ARG A 123 -5.91 -10.84 26.24
C ARG A 123 -5.95 -9.51 25.51
N ILE A 124 -6.88 -9.31 24.57
CA ILE A 124 -7.18 -8.00 23.98
C ILE A 124 -7.84 -7.12 25.08
N LYS A 125 -7.02 -6.60 26.00
CA LYS A 125 -7.42 -5.56 26.97
C LYS A 125 -7.86 -4.33 26.17
N GLY A 126 -9.15 -4.00 26.19
CA GLY A 126 -9.59 -2.64 25.81
C GLY A 126 -10.84 -2.46 24.94
N LEU A 127 -11.83 -3.35 24.95
CA LEU A 127 -13.15 -3.06 24.35
C LEU A 127 -14.37 -2.95 25.31
N PRO A 128 -14.27 -2.68 26.64
CA PRO A 128 -15.45 -2.49 27.49
C PRO A 128 -15.73 -1.03 27.89
N ARG A 129 -15.49 -0.02 27.04
CA ARG A 129 -15.92 1.38 27.32
C ARG A 129 -16.48 2.17 26.13
N THR A 130 -16.13 1.82 24.89
CA THR A 130 -16.60 2.58 23.73
C THR A 130 -18.01 2.20 23.29
N ALA A 131 -18.43 0.93 23.45
CA ALA A 131 -19.81 0.53 23.20
C ALA A 131 -20.80 1.21 24.18
N ASP A 132 -20.41 1.38 25.44
CA ASP A 132 -21.22 2.07 26.47
C ASP A 132 -21.24 3.60 26.32
N THR A 133 -20.27 4.19 25.62
CA THR A 133 -20.17 5.65 25.44
C THR A 133 -20.91 6.11 24.19
N VAL A 134 -20.95 5.30 23.12
CA VAL A 134 -21.74 5.60 21.92
C VAL A 134 -23.25 5.58 22.23
N GLY A 135 -23.70 4.75 23.17
CA GLY A 135 -25.09 4.77 23.66
C GLY A 135 -25.44 5.96 24.57
N LYS A 136 -24.45 6.70 25.09
CA LYS A 136 -24.66 7.80 26.07
C LYS A 136 -24.65 9.20 25.48
N ILE A 137 -24.49 9.36 24.16
CA ILE A 137 -24.54 10.67 23.49
C ILE A 137 -25.79 10.82 22.58
N PRO A 138 -27.03 10.69 23.08
CA PRO A 138 -28.20 11.25 22.39
C PRO A 138 -28.58 12.68 22.88
N ASN A 139 -28.13 13.11 24.06
CA ASN A 139 -28.59 14.37 24.67
C ASN A 139 -27.73 15.60 24.35
N ALA A 140 -26.64 15.45 23.58
CA ALA A 140 -25.87 16.60 23.08
C ALA A 140 -26.31 17.06 21.68
N LEU A 141 -27.23 16.34 21.03
CA LEU A 141 -27.81 16.71 19.72
C LEU A 141 -29.23 17.28 19.81
N LYS A 142 -29.86 17.25 20.99
CA LYS A 142 -31.01 18.11 21.29
C LYS A 142 -30.47 19.40 21.86
N GLY A 143 -30.07 20.29 20.94
CA GLY A 143 -29.82 21.68 21.25
C GLY A 143 -31.02 22.23 22.02
N ASN A 144 -30.73 22.87 23.14
CA ASN A 144 -31.69 23.70 23.83
C ASN A 144 -31.99 24.88 22.89
N GLU A 145 -33.07 24.80 22.13
CA GLU A 145 -33.73 26.01 21.66
C GLU A 145 -34.22 26.73 22.91
N GLU A 146 -33.40 27.71 23.31
CA GLU A 146 -33.73 28.76 24.23
C GLU A 146 -35.02 29.42 23.74
N ASP A 147 -36.15 28.97 24.29
CA ASP A 147 -37.42 29.69 24.24
C ASP A 147 -37.27 30.92 25.12
N ASN A 148 -36.63 31.95 24.57
CA ASN A 148 -36.62 33.31 25.09
C ASN A 148 -37.58 34.15 24.25
N ARG A 149 -38.86 34.13 24.65
CA ARG A 149 -39.83 35.19 24.35
C ARG A 149 -40.77 35.41 25.52
#